data_AF-A0A924YIT2-F1
#
_entry.id   AF-A0A924YIT2-F1
#
_cell.length_a   1.000
_cell.length_b   1.000
_cell.length_c   1.000
_cell.angle_alpha   90.00
_cell.angle_beta   90.00
_cell.angle_gamma   90.00
#
_symmetry.space_group_name_H-M   'P 1'
#
loop_
_entity.id
_entity.type
_entity.pdbx_description
1 polymer ?
#
loop_
_entity_poly.entity_id
_entity_poly.type
_entity_poly.pdbx_seq_one_letter_code
_entity_poly.pdbx_strand_id
1 'polypeptide(L)' 'MVQVQSSWFPLVARNPQSFVDAFIAKESDFQRATQRVYRSKEFPSRVVAQMLP' A
#
# COMPACT_ATOMS: atom_id res chain seq x y z
N MET A 1 -8.05 0.60 16.39
CA MET A 1 -8.28 1.38 15.14
C MET A 1 -7.25 0.93 14.11
N VAL A 2 -7.63 0.79 12.83
CA VAL A 2 -6.70 0.40 11.75
C VAL A 2 -6.75 1.45 10.64
N GLN A 3 -5.59 1.94 10.22
CA GLN A 3 -5.44 2.80 9.04
C GLN A 3 -4.68 2.04 7.95
N VAL A 4 -5.09 2.20 6.69
CA VAL A 4 -4.47 1.57 5.52
C VAL A 4 -4.08 2.66 4.54
N GLN A 5 -2.83 2.64 4.09
CA GLN A 5 -2.26 3.61 3.16
C GLN A 5 -1.28 2.93 2.20
N SER A 6 -1.08 3.52 1.02
CA SER A 6 -0.19 2.99 -0.03
C SER A 6 1.18 3.69 -0.07
N SER A 7 1.54 4.44 0.96
CA SER A 7 2.83 5.11 1.10
C SER A 7 3.16 5.32 2.57
N TRP A 8 4.43 5.26 2.93
CA TRP A 8 4.90 5.64 4.25
C TRP A 8 6.18 6.48 4.14
N PHE A 9 6.00 7.70 3.62
CA PHE A 9 7.11 8.63 3.40
C PHE A 9 7.36 9.48 4.65
N PRO A 10 8.62 9.79 5.03
CA PRO A 10 9.87 9.47 4.33
C PRO A 10 10.53 8.14 4.73
N LEU A 11 9.93 7.37 5.64
CA LEU A 11 10.53 6.12 6.16
C LEU A 11 10.79 5.09 5.04
N VAL A 12 9.87 4.97 4.08
CA VAL A 12 9.98 4.10 2.91
C VAL A 12 9.93 4.94 1.64
N ALA A 13 10.74 4.60 0.65
CA ALA A 13 10.73 5.22 -0.67
C ALA A 13 9.32 5.19 -1.28
N ARG A 14 8.93 6.26 -1.97
CA ARG A 14 7.64 6.30 -2.67
C ARG A 14 7.65 5.25 -3.79
N ASN A 15 6.59 4.45 -3.88
CA ASN A 15 6.41 3.55 -5.01
C ASN A 15 5.99 4.38 -6.25
N PRO A 16 6.69 4.26 -7.40
CA PRO A 16 6.33 4.94 -8.65
C PRO A 16 4.93 4.62 -9.17
N GLN A 17 4.33 3.52 -8.71
CA GLN A 17 3.09 2.95 -9.23
C GLN A 17 3.19 2.52 -10.70
N SER A 18 4.42 2.26 -11.16
CA SER A 18 4.77 1.64 -12.42
C SER A 18 5.67 0.43 -12.13
N PHE A 19 5.78 -0.51 -13.06
CA PHE A 19 6.53 -1.76 -12.85
C PHE A 19 8.02 -1.55 -13.11
N VAL A 20 8.68 -0.83 -12.21
CA VAL A 20 10.11 -0.51 -12.23
C VAL A 20 10.69 -0.61 -10.82
N ASP A 21 12.02 -0.65 -10.72
CA ASP A 21 12.69 -0.56 -9.41
C ASP A 21 12.57 0.87 -8.85
N ALA A 22 12.00 0.99 -7.65
CA ALA A 22 11.74 2.26 -6.98
C ALA A 22 13.03 3.03 -6.59
N PHE A 23 14.17 2.36 -6.43
CA PHE A 23 15.43 3.01 -6.03
C PHE A 23 16.13 3.74 -7.18
N ILE A 24 15.84 3.36 -8.43
CA ILE A 24 16.40 3.97 -9.65
C ILE A 24 15.33 4.67 -10.50
N ALA A 25 14.10 4.75 -10.00
CA ALA A 25 12.98 5.37 -10.69
C ALA A 25 13.24 6.86 -10.96
N LYS A 26 12.93 7.29 -12.19
CA LYS A 26 12.96 8.69 -12.60
C LYS A 26 11.65 9.35 -12.23
N GLU A 27 11.64 10.68 -12.19
CA GLU A 27 10.42 11.45 -11.93
C GLU A 27 9.27 11.09 -12.89
N SER A 28 9.58 10.84 -14.16
CA SER A 28 8.62 10.44 -15.19
C SER A 28 7.95 9.09 -14.93
N ASP A 29 8.55 8.23 -14.11
CA ASP A 29 8.03 6.89 -13.83
C ASP A 29 6.92 6.93 -12.77
N PHE A 30 6.79 8.05 -12.05
CA PHE A 30 5.78 8.23 -11.01
C PHE A 30 4.44 8.63 -11.63
N GLN A 31 3.45 7.77 -11.43
CA GLN A 31 2.07 8.02 -11.86
C GLN A 31 1.09 7.91 -10.70
N ARG A 32 -0.06 8.59 -10.83
CA ARG A 32 -1.15 8.45 -9.85
C ARG A 32 -1.78 7.07 -9.98
N ALA A 33 -2.03 6.42 -8.85
CA ALA A 33 -2.79 5.18 -8.79
C ALA A 33 -4.08 5.37 -7.97
N THR A 34 -5.17 4.81 -8.48
CA THR A 34 -6.42 4.68 -7.72
C THR A 34 -6.42 3.35 -7.01
N GLN A 35 -6.26 3.38 -5.69
CA GLN A 35 -6.19 2.18 -4.86
C GLN A 35 -7.57 1.86 -4.26
N ARG A 36 -7.90 0.57 -4.16
CA ARG A 36 -9.16 0.10 -3.57
C ARG A 36 -8.93 -1.10 -2.68
N VAL A 37 -9.42 -1.01 -1.45
CA VAL A 37 -9.46 -2.14 -0.52
C VAL A 37 -10.83 -2.81 -0.65
N TYR A 38 -10.84 -4.08 -1.05
CA TYR A 38 -12.05 -4.91 -1.05
C TYR A 38 -12.27 -5.51 0.35
N ARG A 39 -13.53 -5.57 0.79
CA ARG A 39 -13.89 -6.02 2.15
C ARG A 39 -15.27 -6.69 2.21
N SER A 40 -15.54 -7.56 1.24
CA SER A 40 -16.81 -8.30 1.12
C SER A 40 -16.68 -9.73 1.67
N LYS A 41 -17.76 -10.52 1.63
CA LYS A 41 -17.70 -11.95 1.99
C LYS A 41 -16.77 -12.75 1.05
N GLU A 42 -16.79 -12.42 -0.24
CA GLU A 42 -15.93 -13.02 -1.26
C GLU A 42 -14.47 -12.55 -1.14
N PHE A 43 -14.26 -11.30 -0.70
CA PHE A 43 -12.92 -10.71 -0.48
C PHE A 43 -12.77 -10.21 0.98
N PRO A 44 -12.59 -11.11 1.96
CA PRO A 44 -12.72 -10.78 3.38
C PRO A 44 -11.40 -10.27 4.00
N SER A 45 -10.89 -9.15 3.51
CA SER A 45 -9.73 -8.47 4.11
C SER A 45 -9.99 -8.15 5.59
N ARG A 46 -9.08 -8.58 6.47
CA ARG A 46 -9.16 -8.39 7.92
C ARG A 46 -7.76 -8.32 8.53
N VAL A 47 -7.67 -7.72 9.71
CA VAL A 47 -6.48 -7.82 10.56
C VAL A 47 -6.73 -8.93 11.57
N VAL A 48 -5.79 -9.86 11.70
CA VAL A 48 -5.79 -10.86 12.77
C VAL A 48 -4.87 -10.33 13.87
N ALA A 49 -5.45 -9.98 15.00
CA ALA A 49 -4.70 -9.56 16.18
C ALA A 49 -4.57 -10.75 17.13
N GLN A 50 -3.38 -10.92 17.72
CA GLN A 50 -3.23 -11.82 18.86
C GLN A 50 -3.85 -11.15 20.09
N MET A 51 -4.73 -11.86 20.76
CA MET A 51 -5.22 -11.44 22.08
C MET A 51 -4.45 -12.21 23.13
N LEU A 52 -3.97 -11.50 24.14
CA LEU A 52 -3.49 -12.13 25.35
C LEU A 52 -4.70 -12.62 26.17
N PRO A 53 -4.55 -13.70 26.96
CA PRO A 53 -5.61 -14.22 27.82
C PRO A 53 -6.16 -13.17 28.80
#